data_AF-A0A6I6L6R0-F1
#
_entry.id   AF-A0A6I6L6R0-F1
#
_cell.length_a   1.000
_cell.length_b   1.000
_cell.length_c   1.000
_cell.angle_alpha   90.00
_cell.angle_beta   90.00
_cell.angle_gamma   90.00
#
_symmetry.space_group_name_H-M   'P 1'
#
loop_
_entity.id
_entity.type
_entity.pdbx_description
1 polymer ?
#
loop_
_entity_poly.entity_id
_entity_poly.type
_entity_poly.pdbx_seq_one_letter_code
_entity_poly.pdbx_strand_id
1 'polypeptide(L)'
;MQRKSKIFLITAVATIAALVPVFGPFTFYHAVVPFLGPVLPKHDGVPSYASATYNWKGAGLIWNWEQALPNGCAKWDATNGQIAYYGLTLISGANGCDSSGLILSYISYSDHIVIGKGGDRGGGKPCPFKVSDEQIALFNSLLQQAKRRATPEIEMRALHAIERRLDNLNGKTLTTDHTGGCNDLSLADYSNS
;
A
#
# COMPACT_ATOMS: atom_id res chain seq x y z
N MET A 1 14.17 20.83 -30.46
CA MET A 1 14.18 19.73 -29.47
C MET A 1 12.94 18.83 -29.49
N GLN A 2 11.72 19.34 -29.71
CA GLN A 2 10.46 18.54 -29.71
C GLN A 2 10.39 17.35 -30.69
N ARG A 3 11.06 17.42 -31.86
CA ARG A 3 10.95 16.37 -32.90
C ARG A 3 11.67 15.06 -32.53
N LYS A 4 12.76 15.15 -31.75
CA LYS A 4 13.53 13.99 -31.30
C LYS A 4 12.79 13.20 -30.21
N SER A 5 12.11 13.89 -29.28
CA SER A 5 11.26 13.23 -28.27
C SER A 5 10.07 12.48 -28.88
N LYS A 6 9.42 13.04 -29.92
CA LYS A 6 8.30 12.37 -30.58
C LYS A 6 8.72 11.08 -31.28
N ILE A 7 9.87 11.09 -31.96
CA ILE A 7 10.40 9.89 -32.65
C ILE A 7 10.75 8.82 -31.61
N PHE A 8 11.41 9.18 -30.52
CA PHE A 8 11.77 8.25 -29.44
C PHE A 8 10.54 7.60 -28.78
N LEU A 9 9.47 8.38 -28.60
CA LEU A 9 8.21 7.88 -28.04
C LEU A 9 7.55 6.85 -28.97
N ILE A 10 7.55 7.11 -30.29
CA ILE A 10 6.94 6.25 -31.30
C ILE A 10 7.71 4.92 -31.43
N THR A 11 9.05 4.95 -31.46
CA THR A 11 9.85 3.71 -31.50
C THR A 11 9.73 2.92 -30.21
N ALA A 12 9.70 3.57 -29.04
CA ALA A 12 9.46 2.89 -27.78
C ALA A 12 8.10 2.16 -27.77
N VAL A 13 7.03 2.84 -28.18
CA VAL A 13 5.67 2.25 -28.25
C VAL A 13 5.61 1.09 -29.24
N ALA A 14 6.25 1.20 -30.41
CA ALA A 14 6.27 0.13 -31.40
C ALA A 14 7.06 -1.11 -30.93
N THR A 15 8.17 -0.89 -30.22
CA THR A 15 8.99 -1.97 -29.64
C THR A 15 8.25 -2.64 -28.48
N ILE A 16 7.54 -1.86 -27.67
CA ILE A 16 6.64 -2.34 -26.60
C ILE A 16 5.55 -3.22 -27.20
N ALA A 17 4.84 -2.78 -28.24
CA ALA A 17 3.77 -3.54 -28.88
C ALA A 17 4.25 -4.86 -29.51
N ALA A 18 5.48 -4.90 -30.04
CA ALA A 18 6.06 -6.10 -30.63
C ALA A 18 6.55 -7.14 -29.60
N LEU A 19 6.84 -6.73 -28.36
CA LEU A 19 7.37 -7.61 -27.32
C LEU A 19 6.28 -8.23 -26.42
N VAL A 20 5.10 -7.61 -26.31
CA VAL A 20 3.93 -8.13 -25.58
C VAL A 20 3.53 -9.57 -26.00
N PRO A 21 3.50 -9.94 -27.29
CA PRO A 21 3.14 -11.29 -27.73
C PRO A 21 4.19 -12.35 -27.38
N VAL A 22 5.46 -11.96 -27.27
CA VAL A 22 6.60 -12.88 -27.10
C VAL A 22 6.80 -13.27 -25.63
N PHE A 23 6.64 -12.30 -24.72
CA PHE A 23 6.83 -12.53 -23.28
C PHE A 23 5.53 -12.79 -22.52
N GLY A 24 4.39 -12.65 -23.20
CA GLY A 24 3.06 -12.63 -22.60
C GLY A 24 2.79 -11.29 -21.87
N PRO A 25 1.52 -10.86 -21.79
CA PRO A 25 1.17 -9.56 -21.21
C PRO A 25 1.64 -9.43 -19.75
N PHE A 26 1.57 -10.52 -18.98
CA PHE A 26 1.91 -10.53 -17.55
C PHE A 26 3.38 -10.17 -17.29
N THR A 27 4.31 -10.90 -17.90
CA THR A 27 5.76 -10.72 -17.73
C THR A 27 6.20 -9.37 -18.29
N PHE A 28 5.57 -8.95 -19.39
CA PHE A 28 5.83 -7.66 -20.02
C PHE A 28 5.46 -6.48 -19.12
N TYR A 29 4.23 -6.42 -18.60
CA TYR A 29 3.81 -5.29 -17.76
C TYR A 29 4.57 -5.24 -16.43
N HIS A 30 4.86 -6.39 -15.80
CA HIS A 30 5.69 -6.43 -14.60
C HIS A 30 7.12 -5.93 -14.83
N ALA A 31 7.71 -6.22 -15.99
CA ALA A 31 9.05 -5.76 -16.32
C ALA A 31 9.08 -4.30 -16.75
N VAL A 32 8.10 -3.83 -17.53
CA VAL A 32 8.17 -2.53 -18.21
C VAL A 32 7.58 -1.38 -17.37
N VAL A 33 6.50 -1.62 -16.64
CA VAL A 33 5.81 -0.56 -15.87
C VAL A 33 6.70 0.12 -14.83
N PRO A 34 7.58 -0.59 -14.09
CA PRO A 34 8.53 0.07 -13.18
C PRO A 34 9.45 1.08 -13.87
N PHE A 35 9.89 0.81 -15.10
CA PHE A 35 10.73 1.75 -15.87
C PHE A 35 9.94 2.93 -16.43
N LEU A 36 8.66 2.73 -16.74
CA LEU A 36 7.77 3.79 -17.23
C LEU A 36 7.16 4.64 -16.10
N GLY A 37 7.24 4.20 -14.84
CA GLY A 37 6.65 4.90 -13.69
C GLY A 37 6.88 6.42 -13.61
N PRO A 38 8.07 6.95 -13.94
CA PRO A 38 8.31 8.40 -13.96
C PRO A 38 7.49 9.17 -15.01
N VAL A 39 7.07 8.53 -16.10
CA VAL A 39 6.38 9.18 -17.24
C VAL A 39 4.91 8.77 -17.38
N LEU A 40 4.45 7.77 -16.63
CA LEU A 40 3.05 7.37 -16.59
C LEU A 40 2.20 8.43 -15.85
N PRO A 41 0.96 8.67 -16.29
CA PRO A 41 0.08 9.66 -15.68
C PRO A 41 -0.32 9.23 -14.27
N LYS A 42 0.03 10.07 -13.28
CA LYS A 42 -0.39 9.91 -11.89
C LYS A 42 -1.78 10.52 -11.70
N HIS A 43 -2.61 9.89 -10.87
CA HIS A 43 -3.88 10.49 -10.46
C HIS A 43 -3.68 11.43 -9.27
N ASP A 44 -4.70 12.24 -8.99
CA ASP A 44 -4.65 13.25 -7.93
C ASP A 44 -4.24 12.64 -6.59
N GLY A 45 -3.38 13.35 -5.87
CA GLY A 45 -2.88 12.98 -4.55
C GLY A 45 -1.72 11.98 -4.52
N VAL A 46 -1.30 11.41 -5.66
CA VAL A 46 -0.09 10.57 -5.75
C VAL A 46 1.16 11.45 -5.90
N PRO A 47 2.20 11.28 -5.06
CA PRO A 47 3.39 12.09 -5.15
C PRO A 47 4.17 11.83 -6.44
N SER A 48 4.88 12.86 -6.92
CA SER A 48 5.67 12.79 -8.16
C SER A 48 6.77 11.72 -8.14
N TYR A 49 7.30 11.42 -6.95
CA TYR A 49 8.33 10.39 -6.73
C TYR A 49 7.78 8.97 -6.59
N ALA A 50 6.45 8.77 -6.67
CA ALA A 50 5.87 7.44 -6.62
C ALA A 50 6.32 6.59 -7.82
N SER A 51 6.64 5.33 -7.53
CA SER A 51 6.93 4.29 -8.50
C SER A 51 5.64 3.60 -8.94
N ALA A 52 5.62 3.03 -10.15
CA ALA A 52 4.47 2.31 -10.66
C ALA A 52 4.74 0.81 -10.69
N THR A 53 3.74 0.03 -10.31
CA THR A 53 3.66 -1.41 -10.58
C THR A 53 2.35 -1.71 -11.30
N TYR A 54 2.21 -2.93 -11.82
CA TYR A 54 0.99 -3.36 -12.50
C TYR A 54 0.46 -4.64 -11.88
N ASN A 55 -0.84 -4.65 -11.57
CA ASN A 55 -1.55 -5.83 -11.12
C ASN A 55 -2.62 -6.22 -12.16
N TRP A 56 -2.35 -7.33 -12.84
CA TRP A 56 -3.20 -7.85 -13.90
C TRP A 56 -4.56 -8.37 -13.40
N LYS A 57 -4.70 -8.68 -12.11
CA LYS A 57 -5.93 -9.24 -11.52
C LYS A 57 -7.01 -8.18 -11.18
N GLY A 58 -6.87 -6.95 -11.68
CA GLY A 58 -7.97 -5.97 -11.67
C GLY A 58 -7.59 -4.58 -11.13
N ALA A 59 -6.56 -4.46 -10.30
CA ALA A 59 -6.16 -3.15 -9.78
C ALA A 59 -5.44 -2.27 -10.83
N GLY A 60 -4.95 -2.85 -11.94
CA GLY A 60 -4.31 -2.08 -13.01
C GLY A 60 -2.98 -1.48 -12.56
N LEU A 61 -2.74 -0.20 -12.87
CA LEU A 61 -1.57 0.53 -12.39
C LEU A 61 -1.71 0.83 -10.89
N ILE A 62 -0.71 0.45 -10.10
CA ILE A 62 -0.62 0.75 -8.68
C ILE A 62 0.59 1.65 -8.46
N TRP A 63 0.34 2.81 -7.89
CA TRP A 63 1.36 3.76 -7.47
C TRP A 63 1.83 3.40 -6.07
N ASN A 64 3.13 3.27 -5.89
CA ASN A 64 3.75 2.86 -4.64
C ASN A 64 4.83 3.87 -4.26
N TRP A 65 4.83 4.29 -3.00
CA TRP A 65 5.90 5.10 -2.45
C TRP A 65 6.10 4.78 -0.99
N GLU A 66 7.28 5.12 -0.48
CA GLU A 66 7.65 4.82 0.88
C GLU A 66 8.46 5.93 1.49
N GLN A 67 8.45 5.96 2.81
CA GLN A 67 9.15 6.95 3.60
C GLN A 67 9.77 6.26 4.81
N ALA A 68 11.10 6.33 4.89
CA ALA A 68 11.82 5.90 6.07
C ALA A 68 11.48 6.79 7.28
N LEU A 69 11.24 6.15 8.41
CA LEU A 69 10.99 6.76 9.71
C LEU A 69 12.12 6.35 10.67
N PRO A 70 12.45 7.16 11.70
CA PRO A 70 13.46 6.82 12.69
C PRO A 70 13.40 5.39 13.24
N ASN A 71 12.19 4.85 13.47
CA ASN A 71 11.99 3.51 14.03
C ASN A 71 11.13 2.61 13.13
N GLY A 72 11.10 2.88 11.82
CA GLY A 72 10.28 2.09 10.91
C GLY A 72 10.18 2.65 9.51
N CYS A 73 9.07 2.33 8.85
CA CYS A 73 8.75 2.80 7.53
C CYS A 73 7.25 3.01 7.38
N ALA A 74 6.87 3.99 6.57
CA ALA A 74 5.52 4.11 6.04
C ALA A 74 5.55 3.80 4.55
N LYS A 75 4.71 2.87 4.10
CA LYS A 75 4.52 2.52 2.69
C LYS A 75 3.10 2.85 2.28
N TRP A 76 2.95 3.54 1.17
CA TRP A 76 1.65 3.83 0.61
C TRP A 76 1.51 3.16 -0.74
N ASP A 77 0.28 2.82 -1.05
CA ASP A 77 -0.12 2.37 -2.36
C ASP A 77 -1.47 2.97 -2.75
N ALA A 78 -1.63 3.30 -4.03
CA ALA A 78 -2.88 3.85 -4.54
C ALA A 78 -3.12 3.42 -5.98
N THR A 79 -4.39 3.24 -6.32
CA THR A 79 -4.82 2.96 -7.69
C THR A 79 -6.16 3.63 -7.96
N ASN A 80 -6.36 4.02 -9.22
CA ASN A 80 -7.62 4.46 -9.79
C ASN A 80 -8.12 3.49 -10.89
N GLY A 81 -7.68 2.22 -10.84
CA GLY A 81 -8.08 1.15 -11.75
C GLY A 81 -9.51 0.66 -11.50
N GLN A 82 -9.80 -0.62 -11.79
CA GLN A 82 -11.15 -1.17 -11.62
C GLN A 82 -11.61 -1.16 -10.16
N ILE A 83 -10.66 -1.27 -9.22
CA ILE A 83 -10.88 -1.13 -7.79
C ILE A 83 -10.04 0.07 -7.35
N ALA A 84 -10.67 1.23 -7.21
CA ALA A 84 -9.99 2.44 -6.74
C ALA A 84 -9.79 2.36 -5.22
N TYR A 85 -8.55 2.55 -4.77
CA TYR A 85 -8.24 2.57 -3.34
C TYR A 85 -6.95 3.36 -3.05
N TYR A 86 -6.79 3.73 -1.79
CA TYR A 86 -5.52 4.15 -1.22
C TYR A 86 -5.22 3.33 0.05
N GLY A 87 -3.95 3.04 0.27
CA GLY A 87 -3.46 2.21 1.35
C GLY A 87 -2.27 2.82 2.04
N LEU A 88 -2.08 2.43 3.29
CA LEU A 88 -0.91 2.77 4.10
C LEU A 88 -0.54 1.57 4.97
N THR A 89 0.71 1.14 4.89
CA THR A 89 1.32 0.17 5.79
C THR A 89 2.41 0.85 6.62
N LEU A 90 2.21 0.93 7.93
CA LEU A 90 3.25 1.26 8.89
C LEU A 90 4.00 -0.01 9.27
N ILE A 91 5.33 0.03 9.22
CA ILE A 91 6.20 -1.10 9.54
C ILE A 91 7.15 -0.65 10.65
N SER A 92 7.25 -1.41 11.73
CA SER A 92 8.25 -1.17 12.77
C SER A 92 9.60 -1.81 12.42
N GLY A 93 10.69 -1.19 12.85
CA GLY A 93 12.03 -1.76 12.68
C GLY A 93 13.09 -0.70 12.37
N ALA A 94 14.35 -1.02 12.66
CA ALA A 94 15.47 -0.10 12.40
C ALA A 94 16.00 -0.19 10.96
N ASN A 95 15.67 -1.25 10.22
CA ASN A 95 16.26 -1.58 8.91
C ASN A 95 15.36 -1.13 7.75
N GLY A 96 15.01 0.16 7.75
CA GLY A 96 14.30 0.79 6.64
C GLY A 96 12.92 0.16 6.38
N CYS A 97 12.60 0.01 5.09
CA CYS A 97 11.30 -0.45 4.61
C CYS A 97 11.27 -1.96 4.34
N ASP A 98 12.12 -2.76 5.00
CA ASP A 98 11.97 -4.21 4.94
C ASP A 98 10.67 -4.65 5.64
N SER A 99 9.96 -5.63 5.09
CA SER A 99 8.70 -6.10 5.68
C SER A 99 8.96 -7.14 6.77
N SER A 100 9.98 -6.95 7.62
CA SER A 100 10.39 -7.97 8.63
C SER A 100 9.79 -7.73 10.01
N GLY A 101 9.38 -6.50 10.32
CA GLY A 101 8.83 -6.12 11.62
C GLY A 101 7.32 -6.29 11.75
N LEU A 102 6.78 -5.67 12.81
CA LEU A 102 5.34 -5.60 13.05
C LEU A 102 4.74 -4.59 12.06
N ILE A 103 3.64 -4.95 11.42
CA ILE A 103 2.95 -4.11 10.46
C ILE A 103 1.58 -3.71 10.98
N LEU A 104 1.15 -2.51 10.59
CA LEU A 104 -0.23 -2.06 10.62
C LEU A 104 -0.57 -1.54 9.23
N SER A 105 -1.50 -2.20 8.55
CA SER A 105 -1.94 -1.86 7.20
C SER A 105 -3.37 -1.35 7.22
N TYR A 106 -3.65 -0.33 6.43
CA TYR A 106 -4.99 0.19 6.14
C TYR A 106 -5.18 0.21 4.62
N ILE A 107 -6.37 -0.16 4.15
CA ILE A 107 -6.79 0.01 2.76
C ILE A 107 -8.20 0.61 2.74
N SER A 108 -8.39 1.68 1.98
CA SER A 108 -9.64 2.45 1.96
C SER A 108 -10.85 1.67 1.45
N TYR A 109 -10.63 0.67 0.58
CA TYR A 109 -11.69 -0.16 0.03
C TYR A 109 -12.34 -1.06 1.09
N SER A 110 -11.52 -1.64 1.98
CA SER A 110 -12.00 -2.56 3.01
C SER A 110 -12.28 -1.87 4.35
N ASP A 111 -11.85 -0.62 4.48
CA ASP A 111 -11.96 0.24 5.66
C ASP A 111 -11.79 -0.53 6.97
N HIS A 112 -10.62 -1.12 7.16
CA HIS A 112 -10.19 -1.73 8.42
C HIS A 112 -8.68 -1.69 8.49
N ILE A 113 -8.13 -1.85 9.70
CA ILE A 113 -6.70 -2.02 9.89
C ILE A 113 -6.36 -3.47 10.15
N VAL A 114 -5.28 -3.93 9.54
CA VAL A 114 -4.71 -5.27 9.74
C VAL A 114 -3.39 -5.11 10.48
N ILE A 115 -3.23 -5.82 11.60
CA ILE A 115 -1.99 -5.86 12.39
C ILE A 115 -1.38 -7.25 12.28
N GLY A 116 -0.07 -7.34 12.05
CA GLY A 116 0.58 -8.63 11.92
C GLY A 116 2.09 -8.55 11.83
N LYS A 117 2.75 -9.65 11.48
CA LYS A 117 4.16 -9.65 11.08
C LYS A 117 4.25 -9.48 9.57
N GLY A 118 5.21 -8.69 9.11
CA GLY A 118 5.46 -8.60 7.69
C GLY A 118 5.93 -9.95 7.12
N GLY A 119 5.45 -10.30 5.93
CA GLY A 119 5.69 -11.59 5.30
C GLY A 119 4.58 -12.64 5.51
N ASP A 120 3.75 -12.50 6.55
CA ASP A 120 2.60 -13.39 6.81
C ASP A 120 1.37 -12.99 5.94
N ARG A 121 1.56 -12.91 4.62
CA ARG A 121 0.47 -12.65 3.64
C ARG A 121 -0.40 -13.90 3.33
N GLY A 122 -0.17 -15.01 4.03
CA GLY A 122 -0.86 -16.28 3.81
C GLY A 122 -1.67 -16.66 5.03
N GLY A 123 -2.99 -16.48 4.94
CA GLY A 123 -3.93 -16.85 5.99
C GLY A 123 -3.78 -18.28 6.46
N GLY A 124 -3.98 -18.48 7.76
CA GLY A 124 -4.01 -19.82 8.31
C GLY A 124 -4.08 -19.95 9.83
N LYS A 125 -3.95 -18.86 10.61
CA LYS A 125 -4.13 -18.93 12.06
C LYS A 125 -5.35 -18.12 12.48
N PRO A 126 -6.30 -18.70 13.25
CA PRO A 126 -7.30 -17.89 13.91
C PRO A 126 -6.55 -16.90 14.79
N CYS A 127 -6.95 -15.64 14.69
CA CYS A 127 -6.30 -14.54 15.36
C CYS A 127 -7.08 -14.13 16.62
N PRO A 128 -6.84 -14.74 17.79
CA PRO A 128 -7.21 -14.17 19.08
C PRO A 128 -6.06 -13.30 19.59
N PHE A 129 -5.54 -12.39 18.75
CA PHE A 129 -4.46 -11.51 19.13
C PHE A 129 -5.03 -10.32 19.90
N LYS A 130 -4.56 -10.12 21.13
CA LYS A 130 -4.84 -8.89 21.87
C LYS A 130 -3.74 -7.89 21.59
N VAL A 131 -4.13 -6.70 21.14
CA VAL A 131 -3.17 -5.60 20.94
C VAL A 131 -2.72 -5.08 22.30
N SER A 132 -1.42 -5.05 22.55
CA SER A 132 -0.86 -4.51 23.79
C SER A 132 -0.71 -2.99 23.74
N ASP A 133 -0.66 -2.35 24.90
CA ASP A 133 -0.46 -0.90 25.02
C ASP A 133 0.86 -0.46 24.37
N GLU A 134 1.90 -1.29 24.47
CA GLU A 134 3.20 -1.03 23.83
C GLU A 134 3.09 -1.04 22.30
N GLN A 135 2.26 -1.90 21.72
CA GLN A 135 2.05 -1.94 20.28
C GLN A 135 1.26 -0.72 19.80
N ILE A 136 0.24 -0.30 20.56
CA ILE A 136 -0.51 0.93 20.28
C ILE A 136 0.43 2.13 20.36
N ALA A 137 1.26 2.22 21.41
CA ALA A 137 2.24 3.29 21.56
C ALA A 137 3.26 3.31 20.42
N LEU A 138 3.73 2.13 19.98
CA LEU A 138 4.62 1.99 18.83
C LEU A 138 3.97 2.52 17.54
N PHE A 139 2.74 2.09 17.22
CA PHE A 139 2.06 2.55 16.02
C PHE A 139 1.68 4.02 16.08
N ASN A 140 1.26 4.53 17.24
CA ASN A 140 1.06 5.96 17.44
C ASN A 140 2.34 6.77 17.21
N SER A 141 3.49 6.27 17.67
CA SER A 141 4.78 6.90 17.40
C SER A 141 5.11 6.93 15.91
N LEU A 142 4.92 5.80 15.20
CA LEU A 142 5.13 5.72 13.74
C LEU A 142 4.16 6.63 12.98
N LEU A 143 2.90 6.68 13.38
CA LEU A 143 1.87 7.53 12.82
C LEU A 143 2.24 9.01 12.95
N GLN A 144 2.68 9.45 14.12
CA GLN A 144 3.13 10.84 14.35
C GLN A 144 4.42 11.17 13.59
N GLN A 145 5.31 10.20 13.37
CA GLN A 145 6.49 10.39 12.53
C GLN A 145 6.11 10.52 11.06
N ALA A 146 5.18 9.70 10.57
CA ALA A 146 4.67 9.75 9.20
C ALA A 146 3.94 11.08 8.93
N LYS A 147 3.02 11.49 9.81
CA LYS A 147 2.27 12.76 9.70
C LYS A 147 3.17 13.99 9.56
N ARG A 148 4.31 14.03 10.26
CA ARG A 148 5.23 15.18 10.22
C ARG A 148 5.94 15.36 8.87
N ARG A 149 5.91 14.34 8.03
CA ARG A 149 6.61 14.31 6.74
C ARG A 149 5.67 14.06 5.56
N ALA A 150 4.42 13.71 5.85
CA ALA A 150 3.42 13.45 4.84
C ALA A 150 3.09 14.72 4.04
N THR A 151 2.91 14.53 2.75
CA THR A 151 2.38 15.53 1.81
C THR A 151 1.25 14.85 1.00
N PRO A 152 0.68 15.48 -0.04
CA PRO A 152 -0.75 15.87 -0.19
C PRO A 152 -1.89 15.08 0.54
N GLU A 153 -3.14 15.38 0.19
CA GLU A 153 -4.39 14.92 0.84
C GLU A 153 -4.59 13.39 0.99
N ILE A 154 -4.00 12.54 0.13
CA ILE A 154 -4.18 11.08 0.21
C ILE A 154 -3.42 10.48 1.39
N GLU A 155 -2.17 10.89 1.62
CA GLU A 155 -1.36 10.37 2.73
C GLU A 155 -2.03 10.72 4.07
N MET A 156 -2.51 11.97 4.20
CA MET A 156 -3.20 12.43 5.40
C MET A 156 -4.53 11.70 5.65
N ARG A 157 -5.30 11.39 4.59
CA ARG A 157 -6.53 10.61 4.72
C ARG A 157 -6.27 9.22 5.30
N ALA A 158 -5.26 8.50 4.78
CA ALA A 158 -4.88 7.19 5.30
C ALA A 158 -4.40 7.27 6.76
N LEU A 159 -3.58 8.27 7.09
CA LEU A 159 -3.08 8.50 8.45
C LEU A 159 -4.22 8.77 9.44
N HIS A 160 -5.19 9.60 9.08
CA HIS A 160 -6.35 9.88 9.94
C HIS A 160 -7.29 8.67 10.08
N ALA A 161 -7.41 7.83 9.05
CA ALA A 161 -8.19 6.60 9.15
C ALA A 161 -7.54 5.62 10.15
N ILE A 162 -6.21 5.45 10.08
CA ILE A 162 -5.46 4.63 11.04
C ILE A 162 -5.58 5.18 12.46
N GLU A 163 -5.40 6.49 12.65
CA GLU A 163 -5.53 7.14 13.97
C GLU A 163 -6.85 6.80 14.65
N ARG A 164 -7.96 7.03 13.93
CA ARG A 164 -9.31 6.77 14.42
C ARG A 164 -9.52 5.30 14.80
N ARG A 165 -8.91 4.37 14.05
CA ARG A 165 -9.04 2.93 14.31
C ARG A 165 -8.18 2.49 15.49
N LEU A 166 -6.96 3.01 15.61
CA LEU A 166 -6.08 2.78 16.76
C LEU A 166 -6.71 3.25 18.08
N ASP A 167 -7.34 4.42 18.09
CA ASP A 167 -8.05 4.94 19.27
C ASP A 167 -9.16 4.00 19.73
N ASN A 168 -9.78 3.29 18.79
CA ASN A 168 -10.84 2.33 19.06
C ASN A 168 -10.33 0.91 19.37
N LEU A 169 -9.03 0.63 19.26
CA LEU A 169 -8.45 -0.71 19.42
C LEU A 169 -7.98 -1.01 20.84
N ASN A 170 -7.85 -0.01 21.72
CA ASN A 170 -7.25 -0.19 23.03
C ASN A 170 -7.93 -1.32 23.84
N GLY A 171 -7.15 -2.38 24.14
CA GLY A 171 -7.59 -3.55 24.88
C GLY A 171 -8.48 -4.54 24.11
N LYS A 172 -8.73 -4.33 22.82
CA LYS A 172 -9.58 -5.22 21.99
C LYS A 172 -8.81 -6.44 21.48
N THR A 173 -9.55 -7.53 21.35
CA THR A 173 -9.12 -8.73 20.62
C THR A 173 -9.42 -8.51 19.15
N LEU A 174 -8.42 -8.69 18.30
CA LEU A 174 -8.60 -8.63 16.84
C LEU A 174 -9.38 -9.85 16.35
N THR A 175 -9.99 -9.75 15.17
CA THR A 175 -10.60 -10.88 14.47
C THR A 175 -9.81 -11.26 13.22
N THR A 176 -10.12 -12.40 12.63
CA THR A 176 -9.49 -12.84 11.38
C THR A 176 -10.41 -12.53 10.21
N ASP A 177 -9.90 -11.85 9.18
CA ASP A 177 -10.63 -11.72 7.91
C ASP A 177 -10.46 -12.96 7.02
N HIS A 178 -11.21 -12.99 5.93
CA HIS A 178 -11.12 -13.95 4.85
C HIS A 178 -9.78 -13.91 4.08
N THR A 179 -8.94 -12.89 4.30
CA THR A 179 -7.62 -12.75 3.67
C THR A 179 -6.47 -13.25 4.55
N GLY A 180 -6.76 -13.61 5.80
CA GLY A 180 -5.80 -14.22 6.72
C GLY A 180 -5.11 -13.30 7.71
N GLY A 181 -5.45 -12.01 7.72
CA GLY A 181 -4.87 -11.01 8.63
C GLY A 181 -5.67 -10.87 9.94
N CYS A 182 -5.02 -10.32 10.98
CA CYS A 182 -5.71 -9.89 12.19
C CYS A 182 -6.20 -8.46 12.05
N ASN A 183 -7.50 -8.21 12.14
CA ASN A 183 -8.07 -6.88 11.94
C ASN A 183 -8.95 -6.40 13.10
N ASP A 184 -9.27 -5.10 13.06
CA ASP A 184 -10.04 -4.39 14.09
C ASP A 184 -11.56 -4.55 13.98
N LEU A 185 -12.06 -5.31 13.00
CA LEU A 185 -13.49 -5.57 12.85
C LEU A 185 -13.94 -6.64 13.85
N SER A 186 -15.21 -6.57 14.25
CA SER A 186 -15.91 -7.61 14.98
C SER A 186 -16.69 -8.52 14.02
N LEU A 187 -17.14 -9.69 14.49
CA LEU A 187 -18.03 -10.57 13.71
C LEU A 187 -19.32 -9.86 13.25
N ALA A 188 -19.83 -8.93 14.06
CA ALA A 188 -21.04 -8.18 13.74
C ALA A 188 -20.82 -7.18 12.57
N ASP A 189 -19.60 -6.68 12.40
CA ASP A 189 -19.26 -5.75 11.32
C ASP A 189 -19.29 -6.42 9.94
N TYR A 190 -18.99 -7.73 9.88
CA TYR A 190 -19.11 -8.52 8.64
C TYR A 190 -20.56 -8.89 8.28
N SER A 191 -21.46 -8.92 9.25
CA SER A 191 -22.88 -9.29 9.02
C SER A 191 -23.75 -8.13 8.55
N ASN A 192 -23.26 -6.89 8.64
CA ASN A 192 -23.99 -5.67 8.30
C ASN A 192 -23.48 -5.00 7.01
N SER A 193 -22.56 -5.65 6.27
CA SER A 193 -21.93 -5.16 5.04
C SER A 193 -22.51 -5.76 3.78
#